data_AF-A0A847MY85-F1
#
_entry.id   AF-A0A847MY85-F1
#
_cell.length_a   1.000
_cell.length_b   1.000
_cell.length_c   1.000
_cell.angle_alpha   90.00
_cell.angle_beta   90.00
_cell.angle_gamma   90.00
#
_symmetry.space_group_name_H-M   'P 1'
#
loop_
_entity.id
_entity.type
_entity.pdbx_description
1 polymer ?
#
loop_
_entity_poly.entity_id
_entity_poly.type
_entity_poly.pdbx_seq_one_letter_code
_entity_poly.pdbx_strand_id
1 'polypeptide(L)'
;MKHTTLLLYRNAFERERVLFRLSKHPSLAIECCSLSDAWQAKTGASLLICYCRDLLFACQLRQQAHARNLLLFTPPELGTPFHALDDVHCRTLNLACPDEQLGEALQALCSEPMDVRECAAYLTRRERQILNLYLSGKDTKEVAENLGIQSSTVIAHKKHLFLKSGAHSVSQLLVWAMLKVPR
;
A
#
# COMPACT_ATOMS: atom_id res chain seq x y z
N MET A 1 -5.22 -18.38 18.11
CA MET A 1 -4.88 -17.18 18.91
C MET A 1 -5.75 -16.04 18.39
N LYS A 2 -6.34 -15.19 19.25
CA LYS A 2 -7.15 -14.06 18.77
C LYS A 2 -6.21 -12.94 18.33
N HIS A 3 -6.31 -12.50 17.08
CA HIS A 3 -5.51 -11.38 16.57
C HIS A 3 -6.21 -10.07 16.93
N THR A 4 -5.52 -9.17 17.62
CA THR A 4 -6.06 -7.85 17.95
C THR A 4 -6.07 -7.01 16.70
N THR A 5 -7.27 -6.67 16.24
CA THR A 5 -7.52 -5.94 15.00
C THR A 5 -8.16 -4.60 15.30
N LEU A 6 -7.59 -3.53 14.80
CA LEU A 6 -8.15 -2.19 14.97
C LEU A 6 -8.83 -1.73 13.68
N LEU A 7 -10.14 -1.50 13.74
CA LEU A 7 -10.95 -0.97 12.65
C LEU A 7 -11.08 0.55 12.77
N LEU A 8 -10.54 1.26 11.78
CA LEU A 8 -10.63 2.71 11.64
C LEU A 8 -11.77 3.06 10.69
N TYR A 9 -12.77 3.78 11.19
CA TYR A 9 -13.96 4.18 10.44
C TYR A 9 -14.16 5.70 10.49
N ARG A 10 -14.74 6.27 9.41
CA ARG A 10 -15.14 7.69 9.37
C ARG A 10 -16.64 7.87 9.60
N ASN A 11 -17.45 6.94 9.10
CA ASN A 11 -18.90 6.96 9.27
C ASN A 11 -19.44 5.60 9.75
N ALA A 12 -20.67 5.59 10.28
CA ALA A 12 -21.30 4.39 10.83
C ALA A 12 -21.57 3.32 9.75
N PHE A 13 -21.79 3.74 8.50
CA PHE A 13 -22.09 2.83 7.39
C PHE A 13 -20.87 2.01 6.95
N GLU A 14 -19.70 2.64 6.81
CA GLU A 14 -18.42 1.97 6.59
C GLU A 14 -18.14 0.95 7.70
N ARG A 15 -18.32 1.38 8.95
CA ARG A 15 -18.14 0.53 10.13
C ARG A 15 -19.01 -0.72 10.03
N GLU A 16 -20.30 -0.57 9.79
CA GLU A 16 -21.22 -1.70 9.74
C GLU A 16 -20.96 -2.64 8.56
N ARG A 17 -20.65 -2.11 7.38
CA ARG A 17 -20.32 -2.93 6.20
C ARG A 17 -19.08 -3.79 6.43
N VAL A 18 -18.03 -3.19 7.00
CA VAL A 18 -16.77 -3.89 7.28
C VAL A 18 -16.94 -4.87 8.43
N LEU A 19 -17.61 -4.47 9.52
CA LEU A 19 -17.92 -5.37 10.64
C LEU A 19 -18.76 -6.57 10.21
N PHE A 20 -19.75 -6.39 9.33
CA PHE A 20 -20.56 -7.49 8.84
C PHE A 20 -19.71 -8.57 8.15
N ARG A 21 -18.76 -8.17 7.30
CA ARG A 21 -17.84 -9.12 6.64
C ARG A 21 -16.85 -9.73 7.62
N LEU A 22 -16.25 -8.93 8.51
CA LEU A 22 -15.25 -9.42 9.46
C LEU A 22 -15.85 -10.26 10.60
N SER A 23 -17.11 -10.05 10.97
CA SER A 23 -17.81 -10.81 12.02
C SER A 23 -17.90 -12.31 11.70
N LYS A 24 -17.78 -12.68 10.43
CA LYS A 24 -17.74 -14.06 9.96
C LYS A 24 -16.41 -14.76 10.29
N HIS A 25 -15.39 -14.03 10.75
CA HIS A 25 -14.07 -14.56 11.07
C HIS A 25 -13.80 -14.50 12.59
N PRO A 26 -14.03 -15.59 13.34
CA PRO A 26 -13.92 -15.60 14.80
C PRO A 26 -12.48 -15.50 15.34
N SER A 27 -11.48 -15.59 14.46
CA SER A 27 -10.05 -15.43 14.79
C SER A 27 -9.63 -13.99 15.06
N LEU A 28 -10.47 -13.00 14.73
CA LEU A 28 -10.18 -11.57 14.89
C LEU A 28 -10.89 -11.00 16.12
N ALA A 29 -10.15 -10.30 16.97
CA ALA A 29 -10.70 -9.48 18.04
C ALA A 29 -10.72 -8.02 17.56
N ILE A 30 -11.90 -7.52 17.18
CA ILE A 30 -12.04 -6.23 16.51
C ILE A 30 -12.32 -5.11 17.54
N GLU A 31 -11.41 -4.16 17.64
CA GLU A 31 -11.62 -2.89 18.34
C GLU A 31 -11.97 -1.81 17.31
N CYS A 32 -13.01 -1.02 17.55
CA CYS A 32 -13.44 0.04 16.63
C CYS A 32 -12.95 1.40 17.13
N CYS A 33 -12.32 2.18 16.25
CA CYS A 33 -11.85 3.53 16.56
C CYS A 33 -12.26 4.52 15.45
N SER A 34 -12.74 5.69 15.84
CA SER A 34 -13.05 6.75 14.90
C SER A 34 -11.75 7.41 14.44
N LEU A 35 -11.60 7.55 13.12
CA LEU A 35 -10.41 8.15 12.53
C LEU A 35 -10.49 9.68 12.59
N SER A 36 -9.77 10.30 13.53
CA SER A 36 -9.49 11.74 13.57
C SER A 36 -8.10 12.06 13.00
N ASP A 37 -7.84 13.29 12.54
CA ASP A 37 -6.55 13.70 11.92
C ASP A 37 -5.31 13.48 12.81
N ALA A 38 -5.48 13.30 14.13
CA ALA A 38 -4.41 13.01 15.09
C ALA A 38 -4.39 11.54 15.56
N TRP A 39 -4.88 10.60 14.75
CA TRP A 39 -4.90 9.19 15.15
C TRP A 39 -3.48 8.63 15.31
N GLN A 40 -3.19 8.07 16.48
CA GLN A 40 -1.97 7.33 16.78
C GLN A 40 -2.34 5.88 17.07
N ALA A 41 -1.52 4.95 16.59
CA ALA A 41 -1.69 3.53 16.85
C ALA A 41 -1.69 3.29 18.36
N LYS A 42 -2.86 2.97 18.94
CA LYS A 42 -2.94 2.42 20.28
C LYS A 42 -2.13 1.11 20.27
N THR A 43 -1.04 1.11 21.04
CA THR A 43 -0.03 0.06 21.11
C THR A 43 -0.66 -1.31 21.35
N GLY A 44 -0.50 -2.22 20.39
CA GLY A 44 -0.80 -3.65 20.56
C GLY A 44 -1.57 -4.34 19.43
N ALA A 45 -2.15 -3.59 18.47
CA ALA A 45 -2.87 -4.21 17.36
C ALA A 45 -1.91 -4.84 16.34
N SER A 46 -2.08 -6.13 16.06
CA SER A 46 -1.30 -6.87 15.05
C SER A 46 -1.76 -6.57 13.63
N LEU A 47 -3.03 -6.19 13.45
CA LEU A 47 -3.66 -5.90 12.17
C LEU A 47 -4.45 -4.59 12.26
N LEU A 48 -4.23 -3.70 11.29
CA LEU A 48 -4.99 -2.47 11.15
C LEU A 48 -5.90 -2.56 9.93
N ILE A 49 -7.16 -2.17 10.07
CA ILE A 49 -8.15 -2.16 8.99
C ILE A 49 -8.66 -0.74 8.81
N CYS A 50 -8.64 -0.22 7.58
CA CYS A 50 -9.14 1.12 7.30
C CYS A 50 -9.84 1.22 5.94
N TYR A 51 -10.87 2.07 5.84
CA TYR A 51 -11.40 2.50 4.56
C TYR A 51 -10.54 3.64 3.99
N CYS A 52 -9.95 3.38 2.84
CA CYS A 52 -9.02 4.27 2.17
C CYS A 52 -9.72 5.01 1.03
N ARG A 53 -9.78 6.35 1.14
CA ARG A 53 -10.37 7.21 0.10
C ARG A 53 -9.43 7.49 -1.08
N ASP A 54 -8.12 7.56 -0.80
CA ASP A 54 -7.10 7.98 -1.75
C ASP A 54 -5.73 7.41 -1.37
N LEU A 55 -4.82 7.36 -2.34
CA LEU A 55 -3.48 6.81 -2.13
C LEU A 55 -2.64 7.58 -1.10
N LEU A 56 -2.83 8.89 -1.01
CA LEU A 56 -2.08 9.73 -0.08
C LEU A 56 -2.42 9.36 1.37
N PHE A 57 -3.69 9.11 1.65
CA PHE A 57 -4.21 8.64 2.91
C PHE A 57 -3.66 7.26 3.26
N ALA A 58 -3.60 6.32 2.31
CA ALA A 58 -2.94 5.03 2.51
C ALA A 58 -1.47 5.19 2.91
N CYS A 59 -0.74 6.11 2.26
CA CYS A 59 0.68 6.37 2.54
C CYS A 59 0.88 6.98 3.94
N GLN A 60 0.10 8.02 4.28
CA GLN A 60 0.12 8.64 5.60
C GLN A 60 -0.16 7.62 6.69
N LEU A 61 -1.16 6.77 6.46
CA LEU A 61 -1.57 5.76 7.41
C LEU A 61 -0.54 4.63 7.52
N ARG A 62 0.16 4.23 6.44
CA ARG A 62 1.33 3.33 6.52
C ARG A 62 2.50 3.95 7.30
N GLN A 63 2.73 5.26 7.17
CA GLN A 63 3.80 5.97 7.89
C GLN A 63 3.48 6.10 9.40
N GLN A 64 2.22 6.34 9.74
CA GLN A 64 1.76 6.51 11.13
C GLN A 64 1.49 5.18 11.83
N ALA A 65 1.01 4.18 11.07
CA ALA A 65 0.80 2.85 11.58
C ALA A 65 2.16 2.15 11.70
N HIS A 66 2.71 2.14 12.91
CA HIS A 66 3.73 1.16 13.30
C HIS A 66 3.19 -0.29 13.32
N ALA A 67 1.95 -0.52 12.84
CA ALA A 67 1.31 -1.83 12.77
C ALA A 67 1.97 -2.68 11.68
N ARG A 68 2.16 -3.97 11.99
CA ARG A 68 2.90 -4.90 11.12
C ARG A 68 2.15 -5.25 9.84
N ASN A 69 0.81 -5.32 9.91
CA ASN A 69 -0.05 -5.68 8.78
C ASN A 69 -1.20 -4.69 8.63
N LEU A 70 -1.45 -4.26 7.38
CA LEU A 70 -2.42 -3.24 7.03
C LEU A 70 -3.40 -3.78 5.97
N LEU A 71 -4.69 -3.74 6.26
CA LEU A 71 -5.77 -4.05 5.32
C LEU A 71 -6.51 -2.77 4.95
N LEU A 72 -6.52 -2.44 3.66
CA LEU A 72 -7.16 -1.25 3.14
C LEU A 72 -8.40 -1.64 2.31
N PHE A 73 -9.54 -1.07 2.65
CA PHE A 73 -10.73 -1.11 1.81
C PHE A 73 -10.75 0.13 0.92
N THR A 74 -10.63 -0.04 -0.38
CA THR A 74 -10.58 1.07 -1.33
C THR A 74 -11.80 1.07 -2.24
N PRO A 75 -12.27 2.23 -2.70
CA PRO A 75 -13.29 2.30 -3.73
C PRO A 75 -12.76 1.70 -5.05
N PRO A 76 -13.65 1.18 -5.93
CA PRO A 76 -13.26 0.34 -7.06
C PRO A 76 -12.39 1.06 -8.10
N GLU A 77 -12.46 2.38 -8.18
CA GLU A 77 -11.69 3.22 -9.11
C GLU A 77 -10.19 3.17 -8.81
N LEU A 78 -9.84 2.86 -7.56
CA LEU A 78 -8.44 2.72 -7.13
C LEU A 78 -7.94 1.27 -7.19
N GLY A 79 -8.76 0.30 -7.63
CA GLY A 79 -8.34 -1.10 -7.67
C GLY A 79 -7.14 -1.37 -8.59
N THR A 80 -7.08 -0.72 -9.75
CA THR A 80 -6.01 -0.88 -10.75
C THR A 80 -4.62 -0.41 -10.27
N PRO A 81 -4.44 0.74 -9.61
CA PRO A 81 -3.14 1.11 -9.05
C PRO A 81 -2.72 0.21 -7.88
N PHE A 82 -3.67 -0.31 -7.07
CA PHE A 82 -3.33 -1.21 -5.97
C PHE A 82 -2.91 -2.60 -6.46
N HIS A 83 -3.55 -3.15 -7.49
CA HIS A 83 -3.16 -4.45 -8.05
C HIS A 83 -1.73 -4.48 -8.60
N ALA A 84 -1.21 -3.33 -9.05
CA ALA A 84 0.19 -3.19 -9.48
C ALA A 84 1.21 -3.23 -8.32
N LEU A 85 0.74 -3.14 -7.08
CA LEU A 85 1.56 -3.30 -5.89
C LEU A 85 1.61 -4.75 -5.42
N ASP A 86 0.85 -5.66 -6.03
CA ASP A 86 0.74 -7.04 -5.60
C ASP A 86 2.11 -7.72 -5.65
N ASP A 87 2.55 -8.20 -4.50
CA ASP A 87 3.76 -9.00 -4.33
C ASP A 87 3.60 -9.96 -3.14
N VAL A 88 4.71 -10.46 -2.61
CA VAL A 88 4.69 -11.34 -1.43
C VAL A 88 4.20 -10.60 -0.17
N HIS A 89 4.23 -9.26 -0.15
CA HIS A 89 3.96 -8.41 1.02
C HIS A 89 2.69 -7.55 0.90
N CYS A 90 2.15 -7.40 -0.30
CA CYS A 90 0.95 -6.63 -0.59
C CYS A 90 0.05 -7.46 -1.50
N ARG A 91 -1.24 -7.58 -1.15
CA ARG A 91 -2.21 -8.28 -1.97
C ARG A 91 -3.49 -7.48 -2.06
N THR A 92 -3.96 -7.26 -3.28
CA THR A 92 -5.21 -6.57 -3.55
C THR A 92 -6.30 -7.59 -3.80
N LEU A 93 -7.40 -7.51 -3.05
CA LEU A 93 -8.57 -8.36 -3.23
C LEU A 93 -9.78 -7.49 -3.61
N ASN A 94 -10.61 -8.00 -4.51
CA ASN A 94 -11.90 -7.39 -4.77
C ASN A 94 -12.82 -7.58 -3.56
N LEU A 95 -13.56 -6.55 -3.16
CA LEU A 95 -14.59 -6.63 -2.12
C LEU A 95 -15.65 -7.72 -2.38
N ALA A 96 -15.90 -8.05 -3.64
CA ALA A 96 -16.78 -9.13 -4.07
C ALA A 96 -16.12 -10.52 -4.04
N CYS A 97 -14.87 -10.64 -3.56
CA CYS A 97 -14.22 -11.94 -3.44
C CYS A 97 -15.01 -12.87 -2.49
N PRO A 98 -15.00 -14.18 -2.76
CA PRO A 98 -15.58 -15.16 -1.86
C PRO A 98 -14.91 -15.07 -0.47
N ASP A 99 -15.70 -15.35 0.57
CA ASP A 99 -15.24 -15.25 1.97
C ASP A 99 -14.05 -16.18 2.25
N GLU A 100 -13.87 -17.25 1.48
CA GLU A 100 -12.72 -18.16 1.54
C GLU A 100 -11.40 -17.47 1.17
N GLN A 101 -11.37 -16.73 0.06
CA GLN A 101 -10.19 -15.95 -0.36
C GLN A 101 -9.86 -14.83 0.62
N LEU A 102 -10.88 -14.21 1.22
CA LEU A 102 -10.69 -13.23 2.28
C LEU A 102 -10.10 -13.88 3.53
N GLY A 103 -10.58 -15.07 3.90
CA GLY A 103 -10.07 -15.86 5.01
C GLY A 103 -8.60 -16.23 4.84
N GLU A 104 -8.20 -16.72 3.67
CA GLU A 104 -6.81 -17.04 3.35
C GLU A 104 -5.90 -15.83 3.45
N ALA A 105 -6.31 -14.68 2.91
CA ALA A 105 -5.53 -13.46 2.98
C ALA A 105 -5.41 -12.93 4.42
N LEU A 106 -6.49 -12.97 5.19
CA LEU A 106 -6.47 -12.61 6.61
C LEU A 106 -5.57 -13.55 7.41
N GLN A 107 -5.58 -14.85 7.11
CA GLN A 107 -4.72 -15.84 7.76
C GLN A 107 -3.24 -15.62 7.39
N ALA A 108 -2.94 -15.32 6.13
CA ALA A 108 -1.59 -14.94 5.70
C ALA A 108 -1.10 -13.67 6.41
N LEU A 109 -1.96 -12.64 6.54
CA LEU A 109 -1.68 -11.42 7.29
C LEU A 109 -1.56 -11.65 8.81
N CYS A 110 -2.06 -12.77 9.33
CA CYS A 110 -1.99 -13.11 10.75
C CYS A 110 -0.85 -14.09 11.08
N SER A 111 -0.22 -14.69 10.06
CA SER A 111 0.85 -15.68 10.20
C SER A 111 2.19 -15.01 10.53
N GLU A 112 3.09 -15.75 11.19
CA GLU A 112 4.33 -15.21 11.76
C GLU A 112 5.21 -14.45 10.74
N PRO A 113 5.90 -13.40 11.21
CA PRO A 113 6.65 -12.52 10.34
C PRO A 113 7.80 -13.31 9.73
N MET A 114 7.78 -13.52 8.42
CA MET A 114 9.05 -13.59 7.74
C MET A 114 9.68 -12.21 7.93
N ASP A 115 10.77 -12.14 8.70
CA ASP A 115 11.69 -11.01 8.79
C ASP A 115 12.35 -10.81 7.42
N VAL A 116 11.53 -10.52 6.42
CA VAL A 116 11.97 -10.07 5.12
C VAL A 116 12.17 -8.59 5.33
N ARG A 117 13.40 -8.24 5.74
CA ARG A 117 13.94 -6.90 5.57
C ARG A 117 13.37 -6.39 4.26
N GLU A 118 12.58 -5.30 4.31
CA GLU A 118 12.08 -4.65 3.11
C GLU A 118 13.23 -4.67 2.12
N CYS A 119 13.10 -5.49 1.07
CA CYS A 119 14.05 -5.50 -0.02
C CYS A 119 13.80 -4.15 -0.67
N ALA A 120 14.37 -3.10 -0.07
CA ALA A 120 14.43 -1.77 -0.62
C ALA A 120 14.98 -2.02 -2.00
N ALA A 121 14.10 -1.95 -2.99
CA ALA A 121 14.44 -2.38 -4.32
C ALA A 121 15.72 -1.64 -4.66
N TYR A 122 16.80 -2.38 -4.93
CA TYR A 122 18.13 -1.80 -5.10
C TYR A 122 18.12 -0.98 -6.39
N LEU A 123 17.59 0.23 -6.27
CA LEU A 123 17.59 1.25 -7.29
C LEU A 123 19.00 1.82 -7.30
N THR A 124 19.60 1.80 -8.48
CA THR A 124 20.86 2.51 -8.73
C THR A 124 20.66 3.98 -8.42
N ARG A 125 21.76 4.69 -8.15
CA ARG A 125 21.74 6.14 -7.92
C ARG A 125 20.98 6.89 -9.02
N ARG A 126 21.15 6.46 -10.29
CA ARG A 126 20.51 7.12 -11.43
C ARG A 126 19.01 6.84 -11.53
N GLU A 127 18.60 5.60 -11.29
CA GLU A 127 17.18 5.24 -11.22
C GLU A 127 16.47 6.00 -10.09
N ARG A 128 17.10 6.17 -8.93
CA ARG A 128 16.55 6.94 -7.81
C ARG A 128 16.40 8.43 -8.14
N GLN A 129 17.40 9.03 -8.80
CA GLN A 129 17.32 10.42 -9.26
C GLN A 129 16.14 10.64 -10.23
N ILE A 130 15.99 9.74 -11.20
CA ILE A 130 14.90 9.79 -12.18
C ILE A 130 13.55 9.61 -11.48
N LEU A 131 13.45 8.64 -10.57
CA LEU A 131 12.22 8.38 -9.80
C LEU A 131 11.81 9.58 -8.94
N ASN A 132 12.76 10.25 -8.29
CA ASN A 132 12.49 11.44 -7.48
C ASN A 132 11.97 12.62 -8.32
N LEU A 133 12.47 12.78 -9.54
CA LEU A 133 11.96 13.80 -10.45
C LEU A 133 10.54 13.47 -10.93
N TYR A 134 10.24 12.21 -11.23
CA TYR A 134 8.86 11.79 -11.52
C TYR A 134 7.92 12.03 -10.33
N LEU A 135 8.35 11.74 -9.10
CA LEU A 135 7.59 12.04 -7.88
C LEU A 135 7.36 13.53 -7.67
N SER A 136 8.22 14.38 -8.24
CA SER A 136 8.07 15.84 -8.24
C SER A 136 7.17 16.34 -9.38
N GLY A 137 6.53 15.45 -10.13
CA GLY A 137 5.62 15.78 -11.24
C GLY A 137 6.31 16.09 -12.56
N LYS A 138 7.61 15.77 -12.71
CA LYS A 138 8.36 16.05 -13.95
C LYS A 138 8.08 15.01 -15.03
N ASP A 139 7.98 15.47 -16.27
CA ASP A 139 7.86 14.59 -17.43
C ASP A 139 9.22 14.06 -17.93
N THR A 140 9.21 13.19 -18.94
CA THR A 140 10.46 12.57 -19.42
C THR A 140 11.43 13.56 -20.06
N LYS A 141 10.93 14.66 -20.65
CA LYS A 141 11.76 15.71 -21.25
C LYS A 141 12.36 16.58 -20.15
N GLU A 142 11.55 17.01 -19.18
CA GLU A 142 12.03 17.80 -18.04
C GLU A 142 13.03 17.01 -17.18
N VAL A 143 12.85 15.70 -17.04
CA VAL A 143 13.82 14.82 -16.36
C VAL A 143 15.15 14.80 -17.12
N ALA A 144 15.11 14.72 -18.45
CA ALA A 144 16.29 14.72 -19.30
C ALA A 144 17.06 16.04 -19.17
N GLU A 145 16.35 17.17 -19.23
CA GLU A 145 16.88 18.52 -19.05
C GLU A 145 17.51 18.71 -17.66
N ASN A 146 16.78 18.39 -16.59
CA ASN A 146 17.27 18.53 -15.22
C ASN A 146 18.53 17.70 -14.94
N LEU A 147 18.67 16.57 -15.62
CA LEU A 147 19.77 15.64 -15.39
C LEU A 147 20.88 15.73 -16.45
N GLY A 148 20.78 16.66 -17.40
CA GLY A 148 21.76 16.88 -18.47
C GLY A 148 22.00 15.67 -19.37
N ILE A 149 20.99 14.85 -19.63
CA ILE A 149 21.10 13.63 -20.46
C ILE A 149 20.05 13.62 -21.57
N GLN A 150 20.21 12.71 -22.54
CA GLN A 150 19.20 12.53 -23.58
C GLN A 150 17.94 11.85 -23.03
N SER A 151 16.78 12.21 -23.57
CA SER A 151 15.49 11.59 -23.24
C SER A 151 15.48 10.08 -23.51
N SER A 152 16.23 9.61 -24.50
CA SER A 152 16.46 8.19 -24.79
C SER A 152 17.09 7.45 -23.60
N THR A 153 18.07 8.06 -22.93
CA THR A 153 18.71 7.54 -21.73
C THR A 153 17.73 7.49 -20.55
N VAL A 154 16.88 8.51 -20.40
CA VAL A 154 15.80 8.50 -19.38
C VAL A 154 14.82 7.36 -19.65
N ILE A 155 14.42 7.14 -20.91
CA ILE A 155 13.52 6.04 -21.30
C ILE A 155 14.16 4.67 -20.97
N ALA A 156 15.46 4.50 -21.20
CA ALA A 156 16.17 3.27 -20.83
C ALA A 156 16.13 3.01 -19.31
N HIS A 157 16.45 4.02 -18.50
CA HIS A 157 16.33 3.90 -17.04
C HIS A 157 14.89 3.69 -16.57
N LYS A 158 13.90 4.30 -17.25
CA LYS A 158 12.48 4.09 -16.97
C LYS A 158 12.07 2.63 -17.19
N LYS A 159 12.58 1.98 -18.25
CA LYS A 159 12.34 0.55 -18.47
C LYS A 159 12.90 -0.31 -17.35
N HIS A 160 14.10 0.01 -16.84
CA HIS A 160 14.66 -0.71 -15.70
C HIS A 160 13.88 -0.45 -14.41
N LEU A 161 13.39 0.77 -14.19
CA LEU A 161 12.48 1.08 -13.08
C LEU A 161 11.20 0.24 -13.15
N PHE A 162 10.58 0.11 -14.32
CA PHE A 162 9.41 -0.76 -14.52
C PHE A 162 9.72 -2.23 -14.22
N LEU A 163 10.86 -2.75 -14.71
CA LEU A 163 11.28 -4.13 -14.42
C LEU A 163 11.51 -4.37 -12.92
N LYS A 164 12.15 -3.43 -12.21
CA LYS A 164 12.46 -3.55 -10.79
C LYS A 164 11.26 -3.34 -9.87
N SER A 165 10.27 -2.56 -10.31
CA SER A 165 9.07 -2.26 -9.54
C SER A 165 7.89 -3.17 -9.87
N GLY A 166 7.91 -3.85 -11.02
CA GLY A 166 6.73 -4.53 -11.58
C GLY A 166 5.69 -3.57 -12.18
N ALA A 167 5.95 -2.26 -12.19
CA ALA A 167 5.01 -1.27 -12.69
C ALA A 167 4.92 -1.27 -14.22
N HIS A 168 3.71 -1.16 -14.76
CA HIS A 168 3.44 -1.07 -16.20
C HIS A 168 3.12 0.35 -16.67
N SER A 169 2.97 1.29 -15.75
CA SER A 169 2.73 2.70 -16.05
C SER A 169 3.51 3.62 -15.11
N VAL A 170 3.68 4.89 -15.52
CA VAL A 170 4.31 5.90 -14.67
C VAL A 170 3.50 6.09 -13.39
N SER A 171 2.18 6.13 -13.47
CA SER A 171 1.31 6.23 -12.30
C SER A 171 1.53 5.08 -11.32
N GLN A 172 1.60 3.84 -11.82
CA GLN A 172 1.90 2.67 -10.97
C GLN A 172 3.29 2.74 -10.35
N LEU A 173 4.29 3.21 -11.10
CA LEU A 173 5.65 3.41 -10.61
C LEU A 173 5.69 4.44 -9.46
N LEU A 174 4.91 5.52 -9.59
CA LEU A 174 4.78 6.53 -8.53
C LEU A 174 4.12 5.95 -7.27
N VAL A 175 3.03 5.21 -7.42
CA VAL A 175 2.34 4.53 -6.32
C VAL A 175 3.30 3.58 -5.59
N TRP A 176 4.01 2.76 -6.35
CA TRP A 176 5.01 1.83 -5.82
C TRP A 176 6.11 2.57 -5.06
N ALA A 177 6.63 3.67 -5.61
CA ALA A 177 7.67 4.45 -4.97
C ALA A 177 7.22 5.08 -3.65
N MET A 178 5.96 5.53 -3.56
CA MET A 178 5.41 6.12 -2.34
C MET A 178 5.25 5.10 -1.20
N LEU A 179 5.01 3.83 -1.54
CA LEU A 179 4.69 2.78 -0.57
C LEU A 179 5.86 1.87 -0.20
N LYS A 180 6.77 1.60 -1.16
CA LYS A 180 7.83 0.59 -1.02
C LYS A 180 9.25 1.15 -1.05
N VAL A 181 9.45 2.41 -1.42
CA VAL A 181 10.78 3.03 -1.38
C VAL A 181 10.88 3.87 -0.10
N PRO A 182 11.70 3.45 0.89
CA PRO A 182 11.96 4.27 2.07
C PRO A 182 12.60 5.59 1.63
N ARG A 183 12.12 6.71 2.19
CA ARG A 183 12.66 8.05 1.93
C ARG A 183 13.96 8.29 2.68
#